data_AF-A0A3N5QMU8-F1
#
_entry.id   AF-A0A3N5QMU8-F1
#
_cell.length_a   1.000
_cell.length_b   1.000
_cell.length_c   1.000
_cell.angle_alpha   90.00
_cell.angle_beta   90.00
_cell.angle_gamma   90.00
#
_symmetry.space_group_name_H-M   'P 1'
#
loop_
_entity.id
_entity.type
_entity.pdbx_description
1 polymer ?
#
loop_
_entity_poly.entity_id
_entity_poly.type
_entity_poly.pdbx_seq_one_letter_code
_entity_poly.pdbx_strand_id
1 'polypeptide(L)'
;MKKIFFLILLLFVAVSYSQVEDKFGMDKLFQAGTISITIGGDFIVTGSFPALITERVDQFITRIYNETKSNLVRTTTDPELLNRLQEELEDYSLREIKLKRSSGETLILDLQKFRLNGDFSNNPYLKNDDVIIFPPNDLERNFFTIEGAVNSPGKFYYSEGDNLQDAFELSGGINKAYENVNVVDIYRLSYDGQNMNIVKSDIQSQTPLERGDRIVVVADETQKKEFSVLVVGEVNSPGKIPITKNSTSLKDIIDMSGGLRETASLKRARLYSGNSAKILLEKQFGFNLEENPELFNAELNARFLLFEDMLMYRMSNITEEDTNYFFIENQLRVLSEGSSFNLLGLDDPDTQLKNYIVHDGDILLIPQRKKTVFVFGQIPSPGHIDFKEGYDYKYYIDKAGGLGEFSDDEVMIIKGDTRNWIPAEDENVTIEEGDYIWVPKDPVRTFDFYMRRLSNYLSIVGPIATIILLIIQIQK
;
A
#
# COMPACT_ATOMS: atom_id res chain seq x y z
N MET A 1 -12.60 -53.61 -50.24
CA MET A 1 -11.23 -53.24 -49.80
C MET A 1 -11.13 -51.71 -49.78
N LYS A 2 -10.53 -51.12 -48.72
CA LYS A 2 -10.42 -49.67 -48.40
C LYS A 2 -11.48 -49.01 -47.48
N LYS A 3 -12.16 -49.76 -46.61
CA LYS A 3 -12.85 -49.17 -45.42
C LYS A 3 -12.69 -49.99 -44.12
N ILE A 4 -11.69 -50.88 -44.07
CA ILE A 4 -11.37 -51.72 -42.89
C ILE A 4 -9.92 -51.44 -42.38
N PHE A 5 -9.28 -50.39 -42.88
CA PHE A 5 -7.91 -50.03 -42.48
C PHE A 5 -7.82 -48.78 -41.57
N PHE A 6 -8.94 -48.10 -41.28
CA PHE A 6 -8.96 -46.90 -40.45
C PHE A 6 -9.45 -47.16 -39.01
N LEU A 7 -10.01 -48.34 -38.73
CA LEU A 7 -10.52 -48.72 -37.40
C LEU A 7 -9.48 -49.47 -36.54
N ILE A 8 -8.37 -49.91 -37.12
CA ILE A 8 -7.30 -50.66 -36.42
C ILE A 8 -6.15 -49.73 -35.98
N LEU A 9 -6.08 -48.50 -36.49
CA LEU A 9 -5.07 -47.52 -36.07
C LEU A 9 -5.49 -46.69 -34.83
N LEU A 10 -6.78 -46.71 -34.46
CA LEU A 10 -7.30 -46.03 -33.27
C LEU A 10 -7.36 -46.93 -32.01
N LEU A 11 -7.11 -48.23 -32.18
CA LEU A 11 -7.00 -49.22 -31.10
C LEU A 11 -5.55 -49.52 -30.68
N PHE A 12 -4.55 -48.93 -31.36
CA PHE A 12 -3.13 -49.05 -31.01
C PHE A 12 -2.54 -47.81 -30.31
N VAL A 13 -3.33 -46.74 -30.12
CA VAL A 13 -2.94 -45.57 -29.31
C VAL A 13 -3.47 -45.66 -27.87
N ALA A 14 -4.38 -46.59 -27.58
CA ALA A 14 -4.93 -46.83 -26.24
C ALA A 14 -4.16 -47.88 -25.40
N VAL A 15 -3.05 -48.44 -25.92
CA VAL A 15 -2.25 -49.46 -25.20
C VAL A 15 -0.80 -49.00 -24.97
N SER A 16 -0.52 -47.70 -25.12
CA SER A 16 0.83 -47.14 -24.87
C SER A 16 0.77 -45.79 -24.18
N TYR A 17 -0.04 -45.68 -23.13
CA TYR A 17 0.09 -44.70 -22.06
C TYR A 17 -0.47 -45.33 -20.77
N SER A 18 0.24 -46.32 -20.24
CA SER A 18 0.00 -46.94 -18.93
C SER A 18 1.34 -47.26 -18.25
N GLN A 19 2.28 -46.32 -18.31
CA GLN A 19 3.46 -46.31 -17.46
C GLN A 19 3.78 -44.86 -17.11
N VAL A 20 3.07 -44.34 -16.11
CA VAL A 20 3.50 -43.18 -15.34
C VAL A 20 3.33 -43.53 -13.87
N GLU A 21 4.49 -43.80 -13.26
CA GLU A 21 4.78 -43.81 -11.83
C GLU A 21 3.89 -44.66 -10.90
N ASP A 22 4.21 -45.95 -10.86
CA ASP A 22 4.24 -46.70 -9.59
C ASP A 22 5.27 -46.05 -8.66
N LYS A 23 4.84 -45.00 -7.96
CA LYS A 23 5.53 -44.42 -6.81
C LYS A 23 4.73 -44.66 -5.53
N PHE A 24 4.23 -45.89 -5.38
CA PHE A 24 3.59 -46.37 -4.16
C PHE A 24 4.12 -47.77 -3.79
N GLY A 25 5.45 -47.87 -3.73
CA GLY A 25 6.17 -49.03 -3.20
C GLY A 25 6.46 -48.97 -1.69
N MET A 26 5.80 -48.09 -0.93
CA MET A 26 5.91 -48.00 0.54
C MET A 26 4.60 -48.32 1.29
N ASP A 27 3.46 -48.49 0.60
CA ASP A 27 2.16 -48.68 1.26
C ASP A 27 1.91 -50.11 1.76
N LYS A 28 2.70 -51.10 1.33
CA LYS A 28 2.48 -52.51 1.69
C LYS A 28 3.30 -53.01 2.87
N LEU A 29 4.04 -52.13 3.57
CA LEU A 29 4.87 -52.50 4.72
C LEU A 29 4.37 -51.98 6.10
N PHE A 30 3.24 -51.27 6.14
CA PHE A 30 2.67 -50.71 7.39
C PHE A 30 1.40 -51.42 7.91
N GLN A 31 1.08 -52.63 7.44
CA GLN A 31 -0.16 -53.33 7.83
C GLN A 31 -0.25 -53.80 9.29
N ALA A 32 0.79 -53.60 10.11
CA ALA A 32 0.75 -53.88 11.54
C ALA A 32 0.67 -52.56 12.33
N GLY A 33 -0.54 -52.17 12.74
CA GLY A 33 -0.76 -51.08 13.70
C GLY A 33 -1.57 -49.87 13.23
N THR A 34 -2.22 -49.96 12.06
CA THR A 34 -3.20 -48.94 11.63
C THR A 34 -4.54 -49.15 12.33
N ILE A 35 -5.18 -48.03 12.68
CA ILE A 35 -6.54 -47.97 13.22
C ILE A 35 -7.42 -47.19 12.25
N SER A 36 -8.74 -47.41 12.31
CA SER A 36 -9.71 -46.68 11.49
C SER A 36 -10.31 -45.54 12.29
N ILE A 37 -10.27 -44.33 11.74
CA ILE A 37 -10.81 -43.10 12.35
C ILE A 37 -11.79 -42.47 11.39
N THR A 38 -12.96 -42.06 11.87
CA THR A 38 -13.98 -41.42 11.05
C THR A 38 -14.02 -39.93 11.32
N ILE A 39 -13.96 -39.11 10.26
CA ILE A 39 -14.21 -37.68 10.32
C ILE A 39 -15.62 -37.42 9.79
N GLY A 40 -16.42 -36.68 10.57
CA GLY A 40 -17.74 -36.21 10.17
C GLY A 40 -17.97 -34.76 10.60
N GLY A 41 -19.16 -34.25 10.28
CA GLY A 41 -19.51 -32.85 10.53
C GLY A 41 -18.92 -31.93 9.46
N ASP A 42 -18.64 -30.69 9.86
CA ASP A 42 -18.22 -29.60 8.99
C ASP A 42 -16.69 -29.55 8.86
N PHE A 43 -16.15 -30.48 8.08
CA PHE A 43 -14.73 -30.54 7.75
C PHE A 43 -14.57 -30.76 6.26
N ILE A 44 -13.45 -30.28 5.72
CA ILE A 44 -13.13 -30.26 4.28
C ILE A 44 -13.40 -31.62 3.61
N VAL A 45 -13.08 -32.71 4.30
CA VAL A 45 -13.34 -34.08 3.84
C VAL A 45 -13.94 -34.93 4.95
N THR A 46 -14.99 -35.68 4.63
CA THR A 46 -15.63 -36.60 5.58
C THR A 46 -15.49 -38.04 5.11
N GLY A 47 -15.44 -38.98 6.06
CA GLY A 47 -15.23 -40.39 5.79
C GLY A 47 -14.32 -41.07 6.80
N SER A 48 -13.98 -42.32 6.53
CA SER A 48 -13.08 -43.11 7.38
C SER A 48 -11.69 -43.17 6.76
N PHE A 49 -10.68 -42.88 7.57
CA PHE A 49 -9.29 -42.80 7.14
C PHE A 49 -8.41 -43.65 8.06
N PRO A 50 -7.31 -44.24 7.52
CA PRO A 50 -6.33 -44.92 8.35
C PRO A 50 -5.55 -43.91 9.18
N ALA A 51 -5.31 -44.25 10.45
CA ALA A 51 -4.44 -43.53 11.38
C ALA A 51 -3.48 -44.50 12.07
N LEU A 52 -2.42 -43.98 12.68
CA LEU A 52 -1.54 -44.79 13.53
C LEU A 52 -2.04 -44.81 14.97
N ILE A 53 -1.83 -45.90 15.69
CA ILE A 53 -2.22 -45.99 17.11
C ILE A 53 -1.48 -44.99 18.02
N THR A 54 -0.35 -44.46 17.54
CA THR A 54 0.46 -43.44 18.21
C THR A 54 0.09 -42.02 17.79
N GLU A 55 -0.84 -41.85 16.85
CA GLU A 55 -1.24 -40.56 16.32
C GLU A 55 -2.22 -39.86 17.29
N ARG A 56 -2.06 -38.55 17.45
CA ARG A 56 -3.00 -37.69 18.19
C ARG A 56 -3.96 -37.00 17.23
N VAL A 57 -5.06 -36.49 17.76
CA VAL A 57 -6.12 -35.83 16.98
C VAL A 57 -5.56 -34.72 16.08
N ASP A 58 -4.78 -33.78 16.62
CA ASP A 58 -4.24 -32.65 15.85
C ASP A 58 -3.32 -33.10 14.72
N GLN A 59 -2.45 -34.09 14.99
CA GLN A 59 -1.53 -34.65 13.99
C GLN A 59 -2.30 -35.29 12.83
N PHE A 60 -3.31 -36.09 13.16
CA PHE A 60 -4.18 -36.75 12.18
C PHE A 60 -4.94 -35.73 11.34
N ILE A 61 -5.62 -34.77 11.96
CA ILE A 61 -6.38 -33.73 11.25
C ILE A 61 -5.46 -32.89 10.36
N THR A 62 -4.28 -32.50 10.85
CA THR A 62 -3.30 -31.73 10.07
C THR A 62 -2.79 -32.51 8.86
N ARG A 63 -2.59 -33.82 9.01
CA ARG A 63 -2.21 -34.69 7.89
C ARG A 63 -3.31 -34.75 6.84
N ILE A 64 -4.55 -35.02 7.24
CA ILE A 64 -5.70 -35.08 6.31
C ILE A 64 -5.93 -33.73 5.62
N TYR A 65 -5.79 -32.61 6.34
CA TYR A 65 -5.83 -31.25 5.78
C TYR A 65 -4.77 -31.07 4.69
N ASN A 66 -3.51 -31.38 5.00
CA ASN A 66 -2.39 -31.17 4.06
C ASN A 66 -2.49 -32.08 2.83
N GLU A 67 -2.89 -33.33 3.00
CA GLU A 67 -3.16 -34.25 1.89
C GLU A 67 -4.23 -33.66 0.96
N THR A 68 -5.34 -33.16 1.52
CA THR A 68 -6.45 -32.55 0.77
C THR A 68 -6.01 -31.27 0.05
N LYS A 69 -5.35 -30.35 0.76
CA LYS A 69 -4.82 -29.09 0.21
C LYS A 69 -3.86 -29.37 -0.95
N SER A 70 -2.95 -30.33 -0.79
CA SER A 70 -1.97 -30.66 -1.84
C SER A 70 -2.63 -31.21 -3.11
N ASN A 71 -3.69 -31.99 -2.96
CA ASN A 71 -4.43 -32.55 -4.09
C ASN A 71 -5.18 -31.46 -4.86
N LEU A 72 -5.81 -30.51 -4.16
CA LEU A 72 -6.55 -29.41 -4.78
C LEU A 72 -5.63 -28.39 -5.49
N VAL A 73 -4.50 -28.04 -4.87
CA VAL A 73 -3.52 -27.11 -5.47
C VAL A 73 -2.90 -27.70 -6.75
N ARG A 74 -2.71 -29.03 -6.82
CA ARG A 74 -2.21 -29.69 -8.03
C ARG A 74 -3.20 -29.68 -9.19
N THR A 75 -4.49 -29.57 -8.92
CA THR A 75 -5.55 -29.69 -9.94
C THR A 75 -5.96 -28.35 -10.57
N THR A 76 -5.58 -27.21 -9.99
CA THR A 76 -6.05 -25.88 -10.42
C THR A 76 -4.90 -24.97 -10.82
N THR A 77 -4.94 -24.42 -12.03
CA THR A 77 -3.97 -23.42 -12.54
C THR A 77 -4.52 -22.00 -12.56
N ASP A 78 -5.79 -21.80 -12.22
CA ASP A 78 -6.46 -20.49 -12.19
C ASP A 78 -6.24 -19.79 -10.82
N PRO A 79 -5.58 -18.62 -10.79
CA PRO A 79 -5.31 -17.88 -9.55
C PRO A 79 -6.56 -17.47 -8.76
N GLU A 80 -7.66 -17.08 -9.41
CA GLU A 80 -8.87 -16.66 -8.69
C GLU A 80 -9.57 -17.84 -8.03
N LEU A 81 -9.65 -18.96 -8.74
CA LEU A 81 -10.21 -20.19 -8.21
C LEU A 81 -9.34 -20.75 -7.08
N LEU A 82 -8.00 -20.64 -7.18
CA LEU A 82 -7.09 -21.01 -6.09
C LEU A 82 -7.37 -20.22 -4.81
N ASN A 83 -7.57 -18.90 -4.91
CA ASN A 83 -7.87 -18.08 -3.74
C ASN A 83 -9.19 -18.49 -3.08
N ARG A 84 -10.27 -18.68 -3.85
CA ARG A 84 -11.56 -19.15 -3.29
C ARG A 84 -11.46 -20.52 -2.65
N LEU A 85 -10.74 -21.45 -3.28
CA LEU A 85 -10.51 -22.78 -2.72
C LEU A 85 -9.67 -22.72 -1.44
N GLN A 86 -8.72 -21.80 -1.34
CA GLN A 86 -7.96 -21.58 -0.12
C GLN A 86 -8.85 -21.08 1.01
N GLU A 87 -9.78 -20.16 0.73
CA GLU A 87 -10.76 -19.68 1.71
C GLU A 87 -11.67 -20.83 2.18
N GLU A 88 -12.24 -21.62 1.27
CA GLU A 88 -13.08 -22.78 1.62
C GLU A 88 -12.30 -23.85 2.41
N LEU A 89 -11.00 -24.01 2.12
CA LEU A 89 -10.15 -24.96 2.85
C LEU A 89 -9.90 -24.54 4.30
N GLU A 90 -10.02 -23.26 4.61
CA GLU A 90 -9.80 -22.74 5.97
C GLU A 90 -11.12 -22.58 6.74
N ASP A 91 -12.26 -22.85 6.10
CA ASP A 91 -13.59 -22.74 6.71
C ASP A 91 -13.98 -24.00 7.50
N TYR A 92 -13.29 -24.25 8.61
CA TYR A 92 -13.69 -25.26 9.58
C TYR A 92 -13.26 -24.87 11.00
N SER A 93 -14.06 -25.27 12.01
CA SER A 93 -13.77 -24.92 13.40
C SER A 93 -12.68 -25.80 13.99
N LEU A 94 -11.72 -25.19 14.69
CA LEU A 94 -10.74 -25.88 15.53
C LEU A 94 -11.20 -26.00 17.00
N ARG A 95 -12.40 -25.52 17.31
CA ARG A 95 -12.99 -25.49 18.65
C ARG A 95 -14.30 -26.28 18.70
N GLU A 96 -14.70 -26.71 19.90
CA GLU A 96 -15.88 -27.56 20.13
C GLU A 96 -15.90 -28.87 19.30
N ILE A 97 -14.73 -29.40 18.92
CA ILE A 97 -14.62 -30.65 18.17
C ILE A 97 -15.02 -31.81 19.09
N LYS A 98 -15.95 -32.67 18.63
CA LYS A 98 -16.42 -33.80 19.43
C LYS A 98 -15.69 -35.07 19.01
N LEU A 99 -14.93 -35.66 19.92
CA LEU A 99 -14.33 -36.98 19.76
C LEU A 99 -15.19 -38.03 20.48
N LYS A 100 -15.87 -38.87 19.71
CA LYS A 100 -16.65 -40.00 20.24
C LYS A 100 -15.84 -41.27 20.16
N ARG A 101 -15.66 -41.93 21.30
CA ARG A 101 -14.98 -43.23 21.41
C ARG A 101 -15.98 -44.35 21.16
N SER A 102 -15.48 -45.52 20.76
CA SER A 102 -16.26 -46.76 20.67
C SER A 102 -16.87 -47.23 22.00
N SER A 103 -16.34 -46.77 23.13
CA SER A 103 -16.90 -46.99 24.47
C SER A 103 -18.18 -46.18 24.76
N GLY A 104 -18.50 -45.18 23.93
CA GLY A 104 -19.58 -44.21 24.16
C GLY A 104 -19.12 -42.93 24.86
N GLU A 105 -17.87 -42.84 25.30
CA GLU A 105 -17.28 -41.60 25.84
C GLU A 105 -17.24 -40.51 24.76
N THR A 106 -17.61 -39.27 25.13
CA THR A 106 -17.50 -38.10 24.26
C THR A 106 -16.60 -37.06 24.92
N LEU A 107 -15.54 -36.69 24.22
CA LEU A 107 -14.63 -35.62 24.61
C LEU A 107 -14.89 -34.39 23.72
N ILE A 108 -14.90 -33.20 24.32
CA ILE A 108 -14.94 -31.93 23.59
C ILE A 108 -13.51 -31.39 23.57
N LEU A 109 -13.01 -31.12 22.38
CA LEU A 109 -11.63 -30.76 22.12
C LEU A 109 -11.55 -29.34 21.56
N ASP A 110 -10.57 -28.59 22.06
CA ASP A 110 -10.19 -27.28 21.54
C ASP A 110 -8.76 -27.35 20.98
N LEU A 111 -8.64 -27.74 19.70
CA LEU A 111 -7.35 -27.84 19.03
C LEU A 111 -6.70 -26.48 18.81
N GLN A 112 -7.49 -25.39 18.80
CA GLN A 112 -6.94 -24.04 18.73
C GLN A 112 -6.19 -23.70 20.02
N LYS A 113 -6.78 -23.97 21.20
CA LYS A 113 -6.08 -23.82 22.49
C LYS A 113 -4.86 -24.72 22.57
N PHE A 114 -4.97 -26.00 22.18
CA PHE A 114 -3.81 -26.91 22.13
C PHE A 114 -2.64 -26.31 21.33
N ARG A 115 -2.90 -25.73 20.16
CA ARG A 115 -1.87 -25.11 19.31
C ARG A 115 -1.24 -23.86 19.94
N LEU A 116 -1.95 -23.19 20.85
CA LEU A 116 -1.48 -21.99 21.54
C LEU A 116 -0.69 -22.32 22.81
N ASN A 117 -1.20 -23.22 23.66
CA ASN A 117 -0.67 -23.45 25.01
C ASN A 117 -0.05 -24.84 25.23
N GLY A 118 -0.19 -25.76 24.26
CA GLY A 118 0.32 -27.12 24.38
C GLY A 118 -0.44 -28.01 25.37
N ASP A 119 -1.67 -27.66 25.75
CA ASP A 119 -2.50 -28.48 26.63
C ASP A 119 -2.97 -29.76 25.91
N PHE A 120 -2.27 -30.85 26.21
CA PHE A 120 -2.55 -32.17 25.64
C PHE A 120 -3.91 -32.75 26.06
N SER A 121 -4.63 -32.15 27.02
CA SER A 121 -6.02 -32.54 27.33
C SER A 121 -6.92 -32.35 26.10
N ASN A 122 -6.64 -31.32 25.30
CA ASN A 122 -7.36 -31.00 24.06
C ASN A 122 -6.88 -31.80 22.85
N ASN A 123 -5.78 -32.55 22.97
CA ASN A 123 -5.20 -33.31 21.86
C ASN A 123 -4.91 -34.76 22.25
N PRO A 124 -5.93 -35.57 22.58
CA PRO A 124 -5.74 -36.95 23.04
C PRO A 124 -5.22 -37.86 21.91
N TYR A 125 -4.69 -39.04 22.29
CA TYR A 125 -4.38 -40.10 21.33
C TYR A 125 -5.65 -40.69 20.70
N LEU A 126 -5.53 -41.07 19.45
CA LEU A 126 -6.59 -41.75 18.70
C LEU A 126 -6.69 -43.23 19.12
N LYS A 127 -7.90 -43.76 19.08
CA LYS A 127 -8.23 -45.17 19.31
C LYS A 127 -9.04 -45.69 18.14
N ASN A 128 -9.03 -47.00 17.95
CA ASN A 128 -9.78 -47.61 16.86
C ASN A 128 -11.28 -47.29 16.97
N ASP A 129 -11.87 -46.96 15.82
CA ASP A 129 -13.27 -46.58 15.65
C ASP A 129 -13.67 -45.26 16.34
N ASP A 130 -12.69 -44.39 16.62
CA ASP A 130 -12.99 -43.03 17.02
C ASP A 130 -13.71 -42.26 15.89
N VAL A 131 -14.66 -41.43 16.29
CA VAL A 131 -15.37 -40.52 15.39
C VAL A 131 -15.12 -39.08 15.83
N ILE A 132 -14.44 -38.32 14.97
CA ILE A 132 -14.17 -36.90 15.15
C ILE A 132 -15.25 -36.11 14.40
N ILE A 133 -16.00 -35.28 15.11
CA ILE A 133 -17.10 -34.51 14.55
C ILE A 133 -16.80 -33.03 14.69
N PHE A 134 -16.66 -32.34 13.56
CA PHE A 134 -16.47 -30.90 13.49
C PHE A 134 -17.82 -30.18 13.56
N PRO A 135 -17.95 -29.15 14.42
CA PRO A 135 -19.15 -28.32 14.46
C PRO A 135 -19.17 -27.35 13.27
N PRO A 136 -20.34 -26.83 12.88
CA PRO A 136 -20.43 -25.77 11.89
C PRO A 136 -19.59 -24.54 12.26
N ASN A 137 -18.82 -24.01 11.32
CA ASN A 137 -17.97 -22.84 11.53
C ASN A 137 -18.71 -21.50 11.35
N ASP A 138 -19.78 -21.28 12.11
CA ASP A 138 -20.58 -20.05 12.02
C ASP A 138 -19.92 -18.86 12.73
N LEU A 139 -18.89 -18.27 12.12
CA LEU A 139 -18.26 -17.03 12.59
C LEU A 139 -19.13 -15.78 12.34
N GLU A 140 -20.30 -15.90 11.71
CA GLU A 140 -21.23 -14.77 11.57
C GLU A 140 -22.13 -14.60 12.79
N ARG A 141 -22.47 -15.69 13.47
CA ARG A 141 -23.42 -15.67 14.61
C ARG A 141 -22.83 -16.25 15.89
N ASN A 142 -21.83 -17.13 15.80
CA ASN A 142 -21.18 -17.74 16.95
C ASN A 142 -19.75 -17.25 17.14
N PHE A 143 -19.60 -16.00 17.53
CA PHE A 143 -18.30 -15.38 17.68
C PHE A 143 -18.22 -14.47 18.90
N PHE A 144 -17.01 -14.11 19.28
CA PHE A 144 -16.72 -12.85 19.97
C PHE A 144 -15.60 -12.14 19.20
N THR A 145 -15.49 -10.82 19.34
CA THR A 145 -14.36 -10.05 18.77
C THR A 145 -13.49 -9.51 19.88
N ILE A 146 -12.19 -9.42 19.63
CA ILE A 146 -11.25 -8.74 20.50
C ILE A 146 -10.36 -7.80 19.69
N GLU A 147 -10.27 -6.55 20.15
CA GLU A 147 -9.52 -5.48 19.51
C GLU A 147 -8.80 -4.60 20.53
N GLY A 148 -7.95 -3.69 20.05
CA GLY A 148 -7.12 -2.83 20.90
C GLY A 148 -5.76 -3.46 21.21
N ALA A 149 -5.30 -3.37 22.46
CA ALA A 149 -3.95 -3.74 22.87
C ALA A 149 -3.69 -5.25 23.04
N VAL A 150 -3.93 -6.03 21.99
CA VAL A 150 -3.65 -7.48 21.92
C VAL A 150 -2.74 -7.82 20.75
N ASN A 151 -2.08 -8.98 20.78
CA ASN A 151 -1.14 -9.37 19.73
C ASN A 151 -1.83 -9.72 18.41
N SER A 152 -2.98 -10.39 18.49
CA SER A 152 -3.79 -10.78 17.32
C SER A 152 -5.24 -10.31 17.48
N PRO A 153 -5.54 -9.04 17.16
CA PRO A 153 -6.91 -8.55 17.08
C PRO A 153 -7.69 -9.33 16.02
N GLY A 154 -8.97 -9.61 16.30
CA GLY A 154 -9.79 -10.33 15.34
C GLY A 154 -11.07 -10.90 15.90
N LYS A 155 -11.69 -11.74 15.08
CA LYS A 155 -12.91 -12.46 15.40
C LYS A 155 -12.57 -13.92 15.70
N PHE A 156 -13.13 -14.44 16.78
CA PHE A 156 -12.88 -15.81 17.25
C PHE A 156 -14.20 -16.55 17.44
N TYR A 157 -14.17 -17.86 17.20
CA TYR A 157 -15.32 -18.73 17.44
C TYR A 157 -15.62 -18.79 18.95
N TYR A 158 -16.85 -18.51 19.35
CA TYR A 158 -17.25 -18.59 20.76
C TYR A 158 -17.58 -20.04 21.13
N SER A 159 -16.98 -20.54 22.21
CA SER A 159 -17.32 -21.83 22.83
C SER A 159 -18.04 -21.59 24.14
N GLU A 160 -19.00 -22.47 24.48
CA GLU A 160 -19.75 -22.31 25.73
C GLU A 160 -18.84 -22.33 26.96
N GLY A 161 -18.93 -21.27 27.77
CA GLY A 161 -18.11 -21.10 28.97
C GLY A 161 -16.81 -20.31 28.77
N ASP A 162 -16.56 -19.81 27.55
CA ASP A 162 -15.45 -18.88 27.31
C ASP A 162 -15.54 -17.66 28.24
N ASN A 163 -14.39 -17.24 28.74
CA ASN A 163 -14.24 -16.05 29.55
C ASN A 163 -13.14 -15.13 28.99
N LEU A 164 -12.97 -13.97 29.61
CA LEU A 164 -12.02 -12.96 29.16
C LEU A 164 -10.57 -13.48 29.04
N GLN A 165 -10.14 -14.42 29.89
CA GLN A 165 -8.80 -15.02 29.77
C GLN A 165 -8.67 -15.91 28.53
N ASP A 166 -9.74 -16.58 28.12
CA ASP A 166 -9.74 -17.35 26.87
C ASP A 166 -9.62 -16.43 25.65
N ALA A 167 -10.28 -15.27 25.67
CA ALA A 167 -10.11 -14.27 24.62
C ALA A 167 -8.68 -13.72 24.55
N PHE A 168 -8.03 -13.50 25.70
CA PHE A 168 -6.61 -13.14 25.72
C PHE A 168 -5.71 -14.26 25.23
N GLU A 169 -5.96 -15.50 25.64
CA GLU A 169 -5.20 -16.65 25.15
C GLU A 169 -5.30 -16.79 23.62
N LEU A 170 -6.52 -16.71 23.08
CA LEU A 170 -6.79 -16.84 21.64
C LEU A 170 -6.21 -15.68 20.81
N SER A 171 -6.14 -14.47 21.39
CA SER A 171 -5.49 -13.31 20.76
C SER A 171 -3.98 -13.23 20.98
N GLY A 172 -3.36 -14.27 21.56
CA GLY A 172 -1.92 -14.32 21.83
C GLY A 172 -1.46 -13.42 22.97
N GLY A 173 -2.39 -12.97 23.82
CA GLY A 173 -2.15 -12.11 24.97
C GLY A 173 -2.08 -10.62 24.64
N ILE A 174 -1.82 -9.84 25.68
CA ILE A 174 -1.69 -8.38 25.60
C ILE A 174 -0.44 -8.04 24.81
N ASN A 175 -0.57 -7.09 23.89
CA ASN A 175 0.57 -6.60 23.15
C ASN A 175 1.42 -5.69 24.06
N LYS A 176 2.64 -6.14 24.34
CA LYS A 176 3.60 -5.46 25.24
C LYS A 176 4.09 -4.12 24.71
N ALA A 177 3.82 -3.78 23.44
CA ALA A 177 4.06 -2.44 22.96
C ALA A 177 3.26 -1.43 23.79
N TYR A 178 2.02 -1.77 24.16
CA TYR A 178 1.09 -0.95 24.91
C TYR A 178 1.46 -0.85 26.39
N GLU A 179 1.46 0.37 26.90
CA GLU A 179 1.70 0.66 28.32
C GLU A 179 0.36 0.88 29.04
N ASN A 180 0.32 0.60 30.35
CA ASN A 180 -0.82 0.87 31.23
C ASN A 180 -2.15 0.21 30.83
N VAL A 181 -2.09 -0.96 30.18
CA VAL A 181 -3.28 -1.73 29.80
C VAL A 181 -3.88 -2.41 31.03
N ASN A 182 -4.90 -1.79 31.62
CA ASN A 182 -5.54 -2.29 32.85
C ASN A 182 -7.06 -2.52 32.68
N VAL A 183 -7.69 -1.88 31.70
CA VAL A 183 -9.14 -1.84 31.56
C VAL A 183 -9.55 -2.48 30.24
N VAL A 184 -10.61 -3.28 30.31
CA VAL A 184 -11.27 -3.89 29.16
C VAL A 184 -12.73 -3.46 29.16
N ASP A 185 -13.19 -2.95 28.03
CA ASP A 185 -14.61 -2.65 27.81
C ASP A 185 -15.21 -3.76 26.95
N ILE A 186 -16.20 -4.48 27.50
CA ILE A 186 -16.94 -5.53 26.77
C ILE A 186 -18.30 -4.97 26.38
N TYR A 187 -18.49 -4.76 25.09
CA TYR A 187 -19.74 -4.30 24.49
C TYR A 187 -20.61 -5.52 24.20
N ARG A 188 -21.72 -5.63 24.93
CA ARG A 188 -22.68 -6.73 24.84
C ARG A 188 -23.99 -6.21 24.27
N LEU A 189 -24.34 -6.69 23.08
CA LEU A 189 -25.62 -6.38 22.44
C LEU A 189 -26.71 -7.29 23.01
N SER A 190 -27.85 -6.72 23.37
CA SER A 190 -29.02 -7.51 23.77
C SER A 190 -29.52 -8.38 22.63
N TYR A 191 -30.18 -9.50 22.95
CA TYR A 191 -30.68 -10.45 21.96
C TYR A 191 -31.63 -9.83 20.91
N ASP A 192 -32.37 -8.78 21.28
CA ASP A 192 -33.26 -8.03 20.37
C ASP A 192 -32.54 -6.97 19.50
N GLY A 193 -31.22 -6.79 19.71
CA GLY A 193 -30.39 -5.82 19.02
C GLY A 193 -30.62 -4.37 19.41
N GLN A 194 -31.40 -4.08 20.45
CA GLN A 194 -31.82 -2.71 20.77
C GLN A 194 -30.95 -2.01 21.82
N ASN A 195 -30.34 -2.76 22.73
CA ASN A 195 -29.59 -2.22 23.85
C ASN A 195 -28.14 -2.69 23.82
N MET A 196 -27.22 -1.76 24.07
CA MET A 196 -25.81 -2.08 24.26
C MET A 196 -25.44 -1.89 25.72
N ASN A 197 -25.01 -2.96 26.37
CA ASN A 197 -24.43 -2.90 27.70
C ASN A 197 -22.91 -2.86 27.60
N ILE A 198 -22.25 -2.07 28.44
CA ILE A 198 -20.79 -2.00 28.52
C ILE A 198 -20.37 -2.57 29.86
N VAL A 199 -19.78 -3.75 29.84
CA VAL A 199 -19.21 -4.39 31.03
C VAL A 199 -17.75 -3.99 31.11
N LYS A 200 -17.41 -3.15 32.10
CA LYS A 200 -16.02 -2.78 32.39
C LYS A 200 -15.38 -3.87 33.24
N SER A 201 -14.23 -4.34 32.79
CA SER A 201 -13.53 -5.46 33.41
C SER A 201 -12.05 -5.15 33.60
N ASP A 202 -11.46 -5.71 34.66
CA ASP A 202 -10.01 -5.73 34.82
C ASP A 202 -9.39 -6.80 33.94
N ILE A 203 -8.18 -6.58 33.48
CA ILE A 203 -7.46 -7.49 32.59
C ILE A 203 -7.21 -8.89 33.20
N GLN A 204 -7.13 -8.99 34.53
CA GLN A 204 -6.92 -10.24 35.25
C GLN A 204 -8.24 -10.95 35.61
N SER A 205 -9.39 -10.35 35.27
CA SER A 205 -10.69 -10.95 35.56
C SER A 205 -10.99 -12.16 34.67
N GLN A 206 -11.80 -13.09 35.18
CA GLN A 206 -12.36 -14.22 34.43
C GLN A 206 -13.81 -13.93 34.03
N THR A 207 -14.07 -12.72 33.55
CA THR A 207 -15.44 -12.29 33.21
C THR A 207 -16.00 -13.19 32.10
N PRO A 208 -17.18 -13.80 32.31
CA PRO A 208 -17.76 -14.70 31.31
C PRO A 208 -18.17 -13.92 30.07
N LEU A 209 -17.85 -14.48 28.91
CA LEU A 209 -18.19 -13.92 27.61
C LEU A 209 -19.53 -14.49 27.13
N GLU A 210 -20.19 -13.74 26.25
CA GLU A 210 -21.39 -14.15 25.56
C GLU A 210 -21.18 -14.08 24.04
N ARG A 211 -22.01 -14.83 23.30
CA ARG A 211 -22.02 -14.77 21.84
C ARG A 211 -22.31 -13.35 21.37
N GLY A 212 -21.47 -12.86 20.45
CA GLY A 212 -21.55 -11.52 19.88
C GLY A 212 -20.85 -10.44 20.70
N ASP A 213 -20.20 -10.78 21.83
CA ASP A 213 -19.44 -9.79 22.61
C ASP A 213 -18.32 -9.17 21.79
N ARG A 214 -18.20 -7.84 21.89
CA ARG A 214 -17.08 -7.07 21.35
C ARG A 214 -16.20 -6.58 22.49
N ILE A 215 -15.00 -7.12 22.57
CA ILE A 215 -14.03 -6.87 23.63
C ILE A 215 -13.03 -5.83 23.13
N VAL A 216 -12.97 -4.69 23.81
CA VAL A 216 -12.03 -3.62 23.50
C VAL A 216 -11.05 -3.48 24.64
N VAL A 217 -9.79 -3.82 24.36
CA VAL A 217 -8.70 -3.70 25.31
C VAL A 217 -8.18 -2.28 25.23
N VAL A 218 -8.62 -1.45 26.18
CA VAL A 218 -8.38 -0.01 26.17
C VAL A 218 -6.92 0.24 26.54
N ALA A 219 -6.21 0.91 25.64
CA ALA A 219 -4.85 1.38 25.88
C ALA A 219 -4.60 2.68 25.14
N ASP A 220 -3.70 3.49 25.70
CA ASP A 220 -3.17 4.63 24.97
C ASP A 220 -2.31 4.13 23.82
N GLU A 221 -2.45 4.73 22.63
CA GLU A 221 -1.57 4.41 21.51
C GLU A 221 -0.12 4.61 21.93
N THR A 222 0.69 3.60 21.64
CA THR A 222 2.11 3.64 21.94
C THR A 222 2.76 4.65 21.04
N GLN A 223 3.41 5.63 21.64
CA GLN A 223 4.22 6.59 20.90
C GLN A 223 5.60 6.02 20.57
N LYS A 224 5.86 4.74 20.88
CA LYS A 224 7.10 4.02 20.55
C LYS A 224 7.02 3.43 19.14
N LYS A 225 6.76 4.28 18.15
CA LYS A 225 6.88 3.93 16.73
C LYS A 225 8.24 4.41 16.22
N GLU A 226 8.72 3.80 15.15
CA GLU A 226 9.94 4.24 14.45
C GLU A 226 9.63 5.49 13.64
N PHE A 227 9.55 6.65 14.31
CA PHE A 227 9.36 7.92 13.62
C PHE A 227 10.67 8.37 12.98
N SER A 228 10.62 8.73 11.70
CA SER A 228 11.80 9.21 10.98
C SER A 228 11.51 10.25 9.92
N VAL A 229 12.50 11.10 9.65
CA VAL A 229 12.53 12.01 8.49
C VAL A 229 13.59 11.54 7.52
N LEU A 230 13.28 11.61 6.22
CA LEU A 230 14.22 11.32 5.16
C LEU A 230 14.97 12.59 4.76
N VAL A 231 16.29 12.60 4.91
CA VAL A 231 17.16 13.70 4.44
C VAL A 231 17.87 13.32 3.15
N VAL A 232 17.63 14.10 2.09
CA VAL A 232 18.14 13.89 0.74
C VAL A 232 18.97 15.08 0.28
N GLY A 233 20.11 14.80 -0.35
CA GLY A 233 20.92 15.79 -1.07
C GLY A 233 22.21 16.17 -0.34
N GLU A 234 22.56 17.46 -0.36
CA GLU A 234 23.88 17.99 0.02
C GLU A 234 24.06 18.18 1.53
N VAL A 235 23.98 17.07 2.26
CA VAL A 235 24.34 16.98 3.69
C VAL A 235 25.51 16.03 3.89
N ASN A 236 26.18 16.10 5.04
CA ASN A 236 27.33 15.24 5.31
C ASN A 236 26.94 13.75 5.41
N SER A 237 25.78 13.46 6.00
CA SER A 237 25.23 12.10 6.12
C SER A 237 23.75 12.09 5.71
N PRO A 238 23.44 11.92 4.41
CA PRO A 238 22.06 11.78 3.95
C PRO A 238 21.48 10.46 4.43
N GLY A 239 20.20 10.46 4.80
CA GLY A 239 19.50 9.23 5.16
C GLY A 239 18.31 9.40 6.09
N LYS A 240 17.84 8.30 6.69
CA LYS A 240 16.70 8.31 7.63
C LYS A 240 17.24 8.77 8.97
N ILE A 241 16.73 9.91 9.42
CA ILE A 241 17.07 10.48 10.71
C ILE A 241 15.92 10.16 11.67
N PRO A 242 16.20 9.45 12.78
CA PRO A 242 15.16 9.14 13.76
C PRO A 242 14.70 10.43 14.44
N ILE A 243 13.38 10.56 14.64
CA ILE A 243 12.79 11.74 15.28
C ILE A 243 11.92 11.34 16.47
N THR A 244 11.65 12.32 17.33
CA THR A 244 10.53 12.26 18.26
C THR A 244 9.27 12.78 17.57
N LYS A 245 8.10 12.22 17.94
CA LYS A 245 6.82 12.53 17.28
C LYS A 245 6.52 14.03 17.10
N ASN A 246 6.79 14.83 18.13
CA ASN A 246 6.34 16.23 18.22
C ASN A 246 7.39 17.18 18.80
N SER A 247 8.68 16.82 18.84
CA SER A 247 9.69 17.70 19.47
C SER A 247 10.98 17.89 18.68
N THR A 248 11.15 17.20 17.55
CA THR A 248 12.36 17.35 16.74
C THR A 248 12.15 18.49 15.75
N SER A 249 13.05 19.47 15.77
CA SER A 249 13.00 20.61 14.85
C SER A 249 13.76 20.32 13.55
N LEU A 250 13.47 21.09 12.50
CA LEU A 250 14.21 21.00 11.23
C LEU A 250 15.72 21.25 11.41
N LYS A 251 16.09 22.13 12.36
CA LYS A 251 17.50 22.38 12.69
C LYS A 251 18.16 21.14 13.29
N ASP A 252 17.47 20.45 14.20
CA ASP A 252 17.99 19.23 14.81
C ASP A 252 18.24 18.16 13.76
N ILE A 253 17.37 18.05 12.74
CA ILE A 253 17.57 17.13 11.62
C ILE A 253 18.84 17.46 10.83
N ILE A 254 19.10 18.73 10.53
CA ILE A 254 20.30 19.16 9.80
C ILE A 254 21.56 18.87 10.63
N ASP A 255 21.51 19.15 11.94
CA ASP A 255 22.61 18.89 12.87
C ASP A 255 22.88 17.37 13.00
N MET A 256 21.83 16.55 13.12
CA MET A 256 21.91 15.09 13.15
C MET A 256 22.40 14.49 11.82
N SER A 257 22.18 15.19 10.71
CA SER A 257 22.72 14.83 9.38
C SER A 257 24.21 15.19 9.23
N GLY A 258 24.85 15.65 10.31
CA GLY A 258 26.24 16.10 10.34
C GLY A 258 26.46 17.48 9.74
N GLY A 259 25.39 18.26 9.51
CA GLY A 259 25.44 19.57 8.88
C GLY A 259 25.39 19.55 7.34
N LEU A 260 25.28 20.75 6.77
CA LEU A 260 25.23 20.97 5.32
C LEU A 260 26.63 20.90 4.70
N ARG A 261 26.72 20.44 3.43
CA ARG A 261 27.96 20.56 2.65
C ARG A 261 28.16 21.99 2.14
N GLU A 262 29.40 22.37 1.80
CA GLU A 262 29.69 23.68 1.19
C GLU A 262 28.99 23.90 -0.17
N THR A 263 28.69 22.79 -0.84
CA THR A 263 27.96 22.74 -2.11
C THR A 263 26.45 22.76 -1.93
N ALA A 264 25.92 22.82 -0.71
CA ALA A 264 24.48 22.83 -0.45
C ALA A 264 23.83 24.16 -0.86
N SER A 265 22.63 24.09 -1.42
CA SER A 265 21.80 25.27 -1.66
C SER A 265 20.98 25.63 -0.42
N LEU A 266 21.22 26.83 0.11
CA LEU A 266 20.50 27.32 1.29
C LEU A 266 19.09 27.83 0.95
N LYS A 267 18.90 28.38 -0.26
CA LYS A 267 17.62 28.96 -0.68
C LYS A 267 16.64 27.92 -1.26
N ARG A 268 17.16 26.81 -1.77
CA ARG A 268 16.36 25.80 -2.50
C ARG A 268 15.94 24.60 -1.67
N ALA A 269 16.25 24.59 -0.37
CA ALA A 269 15.84 23.51 0.51
C ALA A 269 14.31 23.47 0.65
N ARG A 270 13.77 22.27 0.74
CA ARG A 270 12.33 22.05 0.84
C ARG A 270 12.03 20.85 1.72
N LEU A 271 10.96 20.97 2.51
CA LEU A 271 10.38 19.83 3.21
C LEU A 271 9.11 19.42 2.48
N TYR A 272 9.04 18.15 2.11
CA TYR A 272 7.81 17.52 1.63
C TYR A 272 7.17 16.78 2.80
N SER A 273 5.88 17.00 3.03
CA SER A 273 5.18 16.24 4.06
C SER A 273 5.08 14.77 3.65
N GLY A 274 5.26 13.86 4.62
CA GLY A 274 5.29 12.42 4.35
C GLY A 274 4.05 11.89 3.64
N ASN A 275 2.86 12.41 3.96
CA ASN A 275 1.61 12.00 3.30
C ASN A 275 1.60 12.36 1.80
N SER A 276 1.96 13.59 1.47
CA SER A 276 1.97 14.09 0.09
C SER A 276 3.05 13.40 -0.75
N ALA A 277 4.22 13.15 -0.16
CA ALA A 277 5.31 12.43 -0.82
C ALA A 277 4.99 10.95 -1.04
N LYS A 278 4.41 10.25 -0.05
CA LYS A 278 4.00 8.85 -0.14
C LYS A 278 2.97 8.65 -1.26
N ILE A 279 1.92 9.48 -1.30
CA ILE A 279 0.87 9.41 -2.32
C ILE A 279 1.46 9.54 -3.73
N LEU A 280 2.43 10.44 -3.94
CA LEU A 280 3.06 10.59 -5.24
C LEU A 280 3.90 9.38 -5.62
N LEU A 281 4.78 8.92 -4.72
CA LEU A 281 5.68 7.80 -4.97
C LEU A 281 4.91 6.52 -5.30
N GLU A 282 3.84 6.25 -4.55
CA GLU A 282 2.97 5.09 -4.77
C GLU A 282 2.19 5.22 -6.09
N LYS A 283 1.48 6.33 -6.30
CA LYS A 283 0.58 6.46 -7.46
C LYS A 283 1.29 6.64 -8.79
N GLN A 284 2.42 7.35 -8.80
CA GLN A 284 3.08 7.71 -10.05
C GLN A 284 4.19 6.74 -10.44
N PHE A 285 4.83 6.10 -9.46
CA PHE A 285 6.00 5.26 -9.71
C PHE A 285 5.83 3.81 -9.24
N GLY A 286 4.71 3.47 -8.60
CA GLY A 286 4.45 2.13 -8.09
C GLY A 286 5.40 1.72 -6.96
N PHE A 287 6.06 2.68 -6.30
CA PHE A 287 6.95 2.39 -5.17
C PHE A 287 6.18 2.41 -3.86
N ASN A 288 6.08 1.24 -3.23
CA ASN A 288 5.67 1.16 -1.84
C ASN A 288 6.91 1.31 -0.93
N LEU A 289 6.97 2.42 -0.17
CA LEU A 289 8.03 2.73 0.78
C LEU A 289 8.11 1.73 1.95
N GLU A 290 7.02 1.01 2.23
CA GLU A 290 6.95 0.02 3.32
C GLU A 290 7.53 -1.34 2.91
N GLU A 291 7.48 -1.69 1.61
CA GLU A 291 7.91 -3.00 1.10
C GLU A 291 9.41 -3.06 0.76
N ASN A 292 10.05 -1.92 0.46
CA ASN A 292 11.43 -1.90 -0.05
C ASN A 292 12.33 -0.88 0.69
N PRO A 293 12.64 -1.10 1.98
CA PRO A 293 13.48 -0.19 2.78
C PRO A 293 14.93 -0.06 2.29
N GLU A 294 15.42 -0.97 1.43
CA GLU A 294 16.80 -0.99 0.93
C GLU A 294 17.06 -0.11 -0.31
N LEU A 295 16.03 0.41 -0.98
CA LEU A 295 16.16 1.26 -2.19
C LEU A 295 16.65 2.70 -1.90
N PHE A 296 17.35 2.86 -0.78
CA PHE A 296 17.47 4.09 -0.02
C PHE A 296 18.55 5.06 -0.49
N ASN A 297 19.41 4.68 -1.44
CA ASN A 297 20.75 5.30 -1.49
C ASN A 297 20.99 6.23 -2.68
N ALA A 298 20.52 5.90 -3.88
CA ALA A 298 20.83 6.68 -5.09
C ALA A 298 19.61 6.91 -5.98
N GLU A 299 18.76 5.91 -6.15
CA GLU A 299 17.60 6.00 -7.04
C GLU A 299 16.54 6.95 -6.48
N LEU A 300 16.19 6.83 -5.20
CA LEU A 300 15.24 7.72 -4.55
C LEU A 300 15.75 9.18 -4.54
N ASN A 301 17.04 9.37 -4.24
CA ASN A 301 17.70 10.68 -4.29
C ASN A 301 17.64 11.28 -5.71
N ALA A 302 17.96 10.49 -6.74
CA ALA A 302 17.89 10.93 -8.13
C ALA A 302 16.45 11.27 -8.55
N ARG A 303 15.45 10.53 -8.06
CA ARG A 303 14.03 10.81 -8.34
C ARG A 303 13.53 12.08 -7.66
N PHE A 304 13.91 12.35 -6.41
CA PHE A 304 13.58 13.63 -5.75
C PHE A 304 14.25 14.83 -6.41
N LEU A 305 15.50 14.67 -6.85
CA LEU A 305 16.18 15.70 -7.65
C LEU A 305 15.50 15.88 -9.02
N LEU A 306 15.07 14.80 -9.65
CA LEU A 306 14.29 14.86 -10.89
C LEU A 306 12.95 15.57 -10.69
N PHE A 307 12.24 15.32 -9.58
CA PHE A 307 10.99 16.06 -9.26
C PHE A 307 11.24 17.54 -9.09
N GLU A 308 12.28 17.90 -8.35
CA GLU A 308 12.71 19.27 -8.18
C GLU A 308 12.95 19.94 -9.55
N ASP A 309 13.65 19.26 -10.46
CA ASP A 309 13.84 19.75 -11.83
C ASP A 309 12.51 19.83 -12.61
N MET A 310 11.61 18.85 -12.48
CA MET A 310 10.28 18.87 -13.11
C MET A 310 9.40 20.02 -12.61
N LEU A 311 9.49 20.38 -11.33
CA LEU A 311 8.80 21.55 -10.77
C LEU A 311 9.29 22.86 -11.40
N MET A 312 10.56 22.92 -11.82
CA MET A 312 11.14 24.05 -12.54
C MET A 312 10.73 24.09 -14.03
N TYR A 313 10.11 23.03 -14.57
CA TYR A 313 9.61 23.00 -15.95
C TYR A 313 8.08 23.23 -16.03
N ARG A 314 7.43 23.66 -14.94
CA ARG A 314 5.98 23.86 -14.85
C ARG A 314 5.45 25.08 -15.63
N MET A 315 5.33 24.98 -16.96
CA MET A 315 4.50 25.78 -17.88
C MET A 315 5.23 26.03 -19.20
N SER A 316 5.23 25.04 -20.11
CA SER A 316 5.70 25.25 -21.48
C SER A 316 4.54 25.25 -22.47
N ASN A 317 3.98 26.42 -22.85
CA ASN A 317 2.88 26.66 -23.82
C ASN A 317 2.19 25.42 -24.45
N ILE A 318 0.91 25.19 -24.11
CA ILE A 318 0.18 23.96 -24.47
C ILE A 318 -1.17 24.31 -25.12
N THR A 319 -1.62 23.43 -26.01
CA THR A 319 -2.80 23.54 -26.88
C THR A 319 -3.72 22.36 -26.65
N GLU A 320 -5.07 22.52 -26.62
CA GLU A 320 -6.23 21.57 -26.49
C GLU A 320 -6.04 20.04 -26.21
N GLU A 321 -4.91 19.41 -26.53
CA GLU A 321 -4.39 18.10 -26.10
C GLU A 321 -3.78 18.08 -24.66
N ASP A 322 -3.89 19.19 -23.90
CA ASP A 322 -3.32 19.50 -22.56
C ASP A 322 -3.65 18.55 -21.40
N THR A 323 -4.33 17.45 -21.67
CA THR A 323 -4.79 16.50 -20.66
C THR A 323 -3.62 15.92 -19.87
N ASN A 324 -2.54 15.51 -20.55
CA ASN A 324 -1.34 14.98 -19.88
C ASN A 324 -0.63 16.01 -19.01
N TYR A 325 -0.64 17.27 -19.42
CA TYR A 325 -0.06 18.36 -18.64
C TYR A 325 -0.89 18.68 -17.41
N PHE A 326 -2.21 18.81 -17.56
CA PHE A 326 -3.11 19.03 -16.43
C PHE A 326 -2.97 17.91 -15.40
N PHE A 327 -2.81 16.66 -15.85
CA PHE A 327 -2.56 15.53 -14.97
C PHE A 327 -1.21 15.63 -14.24
N ILE A 328 -0.12 15.93 -14.95
CA ILE A 328 1.21 16.10 -14.33
C ILE A 328 1.22 17.30 -13.37
N GLU A 329 0.65 18.43 -13.76
CA GLU A 329 0.59 19.63 -12.92
C GLU A 329 -0.22 19.38 -11.66
N ASN A 330 -1.38 18.73 -11.76
CA ASN A 330 -2.22 18.40 -10.61
C ASN A 330 -1.51 17.42 -9.67
N GLN A 331 -0.77 16.44 -10.20
CA GLN A 331 0.05 15.53 -9.41
C GLN A 331 1.23 16.24 -8.73
N LEU A 332 1.91 17.16 -9.41
CA LEU A 332 3.03 17.92 -8.86
C LEU A 332 2.57 19.01 -7.87
N ARG A 333 1.33 19.49 -7.97
CA ARG A 333 0.74 20.47 -7.04
C ARG A 333 0.65 19.92 -5.61
N VAL A 334 0.41 18.62 -5.46
CA VAL A 334 0.41 17.91 -4.17
C VAL A 334 1.77 18.04 -3.46
N LEU A 335 2.87 18.12 -4.21
CA LEU A 335 4.22 18.36 -3.65
C LEU A 335 4.52 19.84 -3.38
N SER A 336 3.79 20.76 -4.01
CA SER A 336 3.94 22.20 -3.75
C SER A 336 3.29 22.68 -2.45
N GLU A 337 2.56 21.80 -1.76
CA GLU A 337 2.14 22.00 -0.35
C GLU A 337 3.34 22.00 0.61
N GLY A 338 4.51 21.51 0.17
CA GLY A 338 5.76 21.56 0.92
C GLY A 338 6.21 23.00 1.14
N SER A 339 6.54 23.33 2.39
CA SER A 339 7.07 24.66 2.73
C SER A 339 8.48 24.79 2.13
N SER A 340 8.69 25.78 1.26
CA SER A 340 10.03 26.17 0.84
C SER A 340 10.72 26.88 2.01
N PHE A 341 11.89 26.39 2.40
CA PHE A 341 12.62 26.91 3.55
C PHE A 341 13.88 27.61 3.07
N ASN A 342 14.00 28.88 3.45
CA ASN A 342 15.25 29.59 3.30
C ASN A 342 16.15 29.26 4.50
N LEU A 343 17.19 28.46 4.26
CA LEU A 343 18.19 28.08 5.26
C LEU A 343 19.26 29.17 5.50
N LEU A 344 19.12 30.35 4.89
CA LEU A 344 19.95 31.50 5.21
C LEU A 344 19.70 31.91 6.67
N GLY A 345 20.78 31.93 7.48
CA GLY A 345 20.68 32.29 8.89
C GLY A 345 20.38 31.13 9.84
N LEU A 346 20.70 29.88 9.50
CA LEU A 346 20.60 28.72 10.41
C LEU A 346 21.18 28.93 11.83
N ASP A 347 22.15 29.84 11.97
CA ASP A 347 22.80 30.20 13.23
C ASP A 347 22.06 31.31 14.01
N ASP A 348 21.10 31.99 13.40
CA ASP A 348 20.34 33.07 14.01
C ASP A 348 19.27 32.48 14.97
N PRO A 349 19.25 32.89 16.26
CA PRO A 349 18.28 32.39 17.22
C PRO A 349 16.81 32.67 16.87
N ASP A 350 16.48 33.68 16.06
CA ASP A 350 15.10 34.10 15.77
C ASP A 350 14.52 33.53 14.46
N THR A 351 15.19 32.58 13.81
CA THR A 351 14.74 32.03 12.52
C THR A 351 13.57 31.05 12.66
N GLN A 352 12.60 31.14 11.74
CA GLN A 352 11.41 30.26 11.65
C GLN A 352 11.75 28.76 11.60
N LEU A 353 12.98 28.39 11.24
CA LEU A 353 13.46 27.01 11.11
C LEU A 353 13.58 26.27 12.45
N LYS A 354 13.88 26.96 13.56
CA LYS A 354 13.92 26.34 14.91
C LYS A 354 12.53 26.00 15.43
N ASN A 355 11.51 26.72 14.97
CA ASN A 355 10.12 26.53 15.39
C ASN A 355 9.37 25.51 14.52
N TYR A 356 9.97 25.09 13.40
CA TYR A 356 9.35 24.10 12.53
C TYR A 356 9.62 22.69 13.05
N ILE A 357 8.59 22.07 13.61
CA ILE A 357 8.59 20.69 14.06
C ILE A 357 8.33 19.79 12.85
N VAL A 358 9.24 18.85 12.61
CA VAL A 358 9.07 17.86 11.55
C VAL A 358 8.22 16.69 12.04
N HIS A 359 7.51 16.04 11.12
CA HIS A 359 6.65 14.92 11.40
C HIS A 359 7.17 13.64 10.75
N ASP A 360 6.65 12.51 11.22
CA ASP A 360 7.02 11.21 10.68
C ASP A 360 6.72 11.09 9.18
N GLY A 361 7.69 10.56 8.45
CA GLY A 361 7.64 10.38 7.01
C GLY A 361 7.99 11.63 6.20
N ASP A 362 8.22 12.79 6.83
CA ASP A 362 8.63 14.00 6.10
C ASP A 362 9.96 13.79 5.36
N ILE A 363 10.14 14.53 4.26
CA ILE A 363 11.31 14.42 3.39
C ILE A 363 11.96 15.79 3.22
N LEU A 364 13.16 15.95 3.76
CA LEU A 364 13.98 17.14 3.62
C LEU A 364 14.90 17.01 2.41
N LEU A 365 14.63 17.77 1.36
CA LEU A 365 15.45 17.86 0.16
C LEU A 365 16.35 19.11 0.22
N ILE A 366 17.67 18.91 0.14
CA ILE A 366 18.67 19.98 0.08
C ILE A 366 19.47 19.80 -1.21
N PRO A 367 19.11 20.50 -2.30
CA PRO A 367 19.79 20.33 -3.58
C PRO A 367 21.17 20.99 -3.58
N GLN A 368 21.96 20.66 -4.60
CA GLN A 368 23.24 21.32 -4.83
C GLN A 368 23.07 22.77 -5.28
N ARG A 369 23.91 23.67 -4.73
CA ARG A 369 24.07 25.04 -5.17
C ARG A 369 24.72 25.05 -6.56
N LYS A 370 23.93 25.40 -7.56
CA LYS A 370 24.40 25.68 -8.92
C LYS A 370 24.54 27.19 -9.09
N LYS A 371 25.76 27.69 -9.33
CA LYS A 371 26.03 29.10 -9.67
C LYS A 371 25.73 29.40 -11.14
N THR A 372 24.61 28.90 -11.63
CA THR A 372 24.23 28.95 -13.04
C THR A 372 22.74 29.29 -13.17
N VAL A 373 22.38 29.85 -14.31
CA VAL A 373 21.01 30.04 -14.77
C VAL A 373 20.76 29.01 -15.86
N PHE A 374 19.66 28.28 -15.80
CA PHE A 374 19.34 27.28 -16.82
C PHE A 374 18.40 27.87 -17.86
N VAL A 375 18.83 27.94 -19.12
CA VAL A 375 18.01 28.47 -20.21
C VAL A 375 17.49 27.32 -21.07
N PHE A 376 16.20 27.30 -21.35
CA PHE A 376 15.57 26.22 -22.13
C PHE A 376 14.32 26.69 -22.89
N GLY A 377 13.80 25.83 -23.76
CA GLY A 377 12.65 26.11 -24.62
C GLY A 377 13.06 26.27 -26.08
N GLN A 378 12.47 27.25 -26.78
CA GLN A 378 12.71 27.48 -28.21
C GLN A 378 13.97 28.31 -28.45
N ILE A 379 15.12 27.71 -28.12
CA ILE A 379 16.45 28.29 -28.29
C ILE A 379 17.42 27.28 -28.93
N PRO A 380 18.48 27.73 -29.64
CA PRO A 380 19.41 26.82 -30.32
C PRO A 380 20.25 25.94 -29.40
N SER A 381 20.61 26.42 -28.21
CA SER A 381 21.50 25.70 -27.28
C SER A 381 21.00 25.80 -25.83
N PRO A 382 20.00 24.99 -25.44
CA PRO A 382 19.54 24.93 -24.05
C PRO A 382 20.63 24.36 -23.13
N GLY A 383 20.72 24.92 -21.92
CA GLY A 383 21.76 24.50 -20.98
C GLY A 383 21.97 25.44 -19.79
N HIS A 384 22.92 25.06 -18.93
CA HIS A 384 23.35 25.88 -17.80
C HIS A 384 24.35 26.94 -18.27
N ILE A 385 24.13 28.18 -17.86
CA ILE A 385 24.99 29.34 -18.15
C ILE A 385 25.46 29.93 -16.82
N ASP A 386 26.75 30.23 -16.68
CA ASP A 386 27.28 30.81 -15.44
C ASP A 386 26.55 32.11 -15.06
N PHE A 387 26.09 32.14 -13.82
CA PHE A 387 25.37 33.29 -13.28
C PHE A 387 26.32 34.49 -13.15
N LYS A 388 25.84 35.66 -13.59
CA LYS A 388 26.51 36.95 -13.41
C LYS A 388 25.54 37.96 -12.82
N GLU A 389 25.96 38.57 -11.72
CA GLU A 389 25.18 39.57 -11.00
C GLU A 389 24.96 40.82 -11.86
N GLY A 390 23.73 41.35 -11.85
CA GLY A 390 23.33 42.55 -12.60
C GLY A 390 23.04 42.33 -14.09
N TYR A 391 23.15 41.09 -14.61
CA TYR A 391 22.80 40.76 -15.98
C TYR A 391 21.33 40.34 -16.11
N ASP A 392 20.70 40.80 -17.18
CA ASP A 392 19.29 40.57 -17.50
C ASP A 392 19.07 39.29 -18.35
N TYR A 393 17.81 38.83 -18.48
CA TYR A 393 17.46 37.57 -19.16
C TYR A 393 17.96 37.53 -20.62
N LYS A 394 17.99 38.68 -21.29
CA LYS A 394 18.50 38.83 -22.66
C LYS A 394 19.95 38.38 -22.80
N TYR A 395 20.79 38.64 -21.79
CA TYR A 395 22.18 38.19 -21.79
C TYR A 395 22.27 36.66 -21.82
N TYR A 396 21.45 36.00 -21.02
CA TYR A 396 21.44 34.54 -20.94
C TYR A 396 20.87 33.89 -22.20
N ILE A 397 19.83 34.49 -22.80
CA ILE A 397 19.30 34.04 -24.11
C ILE A 397 20.33 34.20 -25.22
N ASP A 398 21.04 35.33 -25.29
CA ASP A 398 22.13 35.54 -26.26
C ASP A 398 23.23 34.48 -26.11
N LYS A 399 23.62 34.18 -24.86
CA LYS A 399 24.58 33.11 -24.56
C LYS A 399 24.08 31.71 -24.92
N ALA A 400 22.77 31.51 -24.97
CA ALA A 400 22.13 30.29 -25.44
C ALA A 400 21.98 30.21 -26.97
N GLY A 401 22.56 31.15 -27.71
CA GLY A 401 22.50 31.22 -29.17
C GLY A 401 21.39 32.11 -29.73
N GLY A 402 20.73 32.90 -28.87
CA GLY A 402 19.62 33.77 -29.25
C GLY A 402 18.27 33.06 -29.24
N LEU A 403 17.24 33.78 -29.66
CA LEU A 403 15.88 33.24 -29.83
C LEU A 403 15.82 32.33 -31.07
N GLY A 404 15.12 31.19 -30.95
CA GLY A 404 14.88 30.30 -32.09
C GLY A 404 13.87 30.87 -33.08
N GLU A 405 13.89 30.41 -34.33
CA GLU A 405 13.02 30.92 -35.42
C GLU A 405 11.51 30.85 -35.12
N PHE A 406 11.09 29.88 -34.30
CA PHE A 406 9.70 29.69 -33.89
C PHE A 406 9.45 30.10 -32.44
N SER A 407 10.28 30.96 -31.85
CA SER A 407 10.07 31.42 -30.47
C SER A 407 8.94 32.43 -30.40
N ASP A 408 8.23 32.41 -29.28
CA ASP A 408 7.31 33.48 -28.91
C ASP A 408 8.03 34.49 -27.99
N ASP A 409 7.51 35.71 -27.90
CA ASP A 409 8.15 36.83 -27.20
C ASP A 409 7.94 36.78 -25.67
N GLU A 410 7.00 35.96 -25.18
CA GLU A 410 6.64 35.82 -23.76
C GLU A 410 7.65 34.98 -22.95
N VAL A 411 8.88 35.46 -22.83
CA VAL A 411 9.91 34.81 -22.01
C VAL A 411 9.51 34.83 -20.52
N MET A 412 9.67 33.69 -19.85
CA MET A 412 9.40 33.58 -18.41
C MET A 412 10.68 33.29 -17.62
N ILE A 413 10.79 33.91 -16.45
CA ILE A 413 11.78 33.62 -15.43
C ILE A 413 11.13 32.77 -14.35
N ILE A 414 11.77 31.67 -14.00
CA ILE A 414 11.30 30.72 -13.00
C ILE A 414 12.28 30.79 -11.85
N LYS A 415 11.81 31.32 -10.71
CA LYS A 415 12.66 31.55 -9.54
C LYS A 415 13.08 30.23 -8.92
N GLY A 416 14.38 30.03 -8.72
CA GLY A 416 14.94 28.76 -8.20
C GLY A 416 14.46 28.41 -6.79
N ASP A 417 14.10 29.40 -5.99
CA ASP A 417 13.69 29.28 -4.59
C ASP A 417 12.17 29.15 -4.42
N THR A 418 11.36 29.97 -5.09
CA THR A 418 9.90 29.97 -4.94
C THR A 418 9.21 29.10 -5.99
N ARG A 419 9.91 28.79 -7.09
CA ARG A 419 9.37 28.11 -8.28
C ARG A 419 8.28 28.95 -8.97
N ASN A 420 8.22 30.25 -8.65
CA ASN A 420 7.29 31.20 -9.24
C ASN A 420 7.72 31.57 -10.65
N TRP A 421 6.74 31.64 -11.54
CA TRP A 421 6.89 32.06 -12.92
C TRP A 421 6.58 33.54 -13.01
N ILE A 422 7.54 34.31 -13.51
CA ILE A 422 7.42 35.75 -13.65
C ILE A 422 7.78 36.13 -15.08
N PRO A 423 6.96 36.94 -15.79
CA PRO A 423 7.32 37.44 -17.09
C PRO A 423 8.67 38.17 -17.04
N ALA A 424 9.55 37.87 -17.98
CA ALA A 424 10.91 38.40 -17.99
C ALA A 424 10.95 39.92 -18.25
N GLU A 425 9.88 40.48 -18.81
CA GLU A 425 9.73 41.91 -19.10
C GLU A 425 9.32 42.76 -17.88
N ASP A 426 8.98 42.12 -16.75
CA ASP A 426 8.61 42.85 -15.52
C ASP A 426 9.84 43.56 -14.93
N GLU A 427 9.76 44.90 -14.81
CA GLU A 427 10.84 45.78 -14.37
C GLU A 427 11.39 45.47 -12.97
N ASN A 428 10.64 44.72 -12.14
CA ASN A 428 11.05 44.37 -10.79
C ASN A 428 11.78 43.02 -10.68
N VAL A 429 11.95 42.28 -11.79
CA VAL A 429 12.49 40.93 -11.74
C VAL A 429 14.00 40.95 -11.90
N THR A 430 14.69 40.52 -10.84
CA THR A 430 16.14 40.27 -10.87
C THR A 430 16.43 38.78 -10.98
N ILE A 431 17.36 38.43 -11.85
CA ILE A 431 17.87 37.06 -11.99
C ILE A 431 18.82 36.76 -10.85
N GLU A 432 18.64 35.60 -10.25
CA GLU A 432 19.47 35.04 -9.19
C GLU A 432 20.14 33.73 -9.64
N GLU A 433 21.15 33.30 -8.88
CA GLU A 433 21.75 31.98 -9.09
C GLU A 433 20.72 30.86 -8.91
N GLY A 434 20.70 29.92 -9.84
CA GLY A 434 19.76 28.80 -9.83
C GLY A 434 18.38 29.10 -10.42
N ASP A 435 18.13 30.30 -10.94
CA ASP A 435 16.93 30.63 -11.71
C ASP A 435 16.93 29.92 -13.08
N TYR A 436 15.75 29.77 -13.65
CA TYR A 436 15.56 29.18 -14.97
C TYR A 436 14.90 30.22 -15.88
N ILE A 437 15.30 30.23 -17.15
CA ILE A 437 14.73 31.09 -18.18
C ILE A 437 14.11 30.17 -19.21
N TRP A 438 12.80 30.35 -19.40
CA TRP A 438 12.04 29.61 -20.39
C TRP A 438 11.67 30.51 -21.56
N VAL A 439 12.00 30.05 -22.76
CA VAL A 439 11.61 30.69 -24.01
C VAL A 439 10.49 29.88 -24.66
N PRO A 440 9.27 30.41 -24.75
CA PRO A 440 8.15 29.71 -25.40
C PRO A 440 8.37 29.47 -26.89
N LYS A 441 7.63 28.49 -27.41
CA LYS A 441 7.48 28.25 -28.84
C LYS A 441 6.16 28.87 -29.31
N ASP A 442 6.20 29.58 -30.43
CA ASP A 442 5.02 30.03 -31.16
C ASP A 442 4.32 28.80 -31.80
N PRO A 443 3.08 28.46 -31.40
CA PRO A 443 2.38 27.31 -31.95
C PRO A 443 2.08 27.51 -33.43
N VAL A 444 2.69 26.68 -34.28
CA VAL A 444 2.44 26.67 -35.73
C VAL A 444 0.99 26.25 -35.99
N ARG A 445 0.12 27.22 -36.27
CA ARG A 445 -1.28 26.97 -36.61
C ARG A 445 -1.40 26.57 -38.09
N THR A 446 -1.70 25.30 -38.35
CA THR A 446 -1.90 24.79 -39.70
C THR A 446 -3.19 25.32 -40.33
N PHE A 447 -3.30 25.26 -41.66
CA PHE A 447 -4.55 25.59 -42.36
C PHE A 447 -5.75 24.78 -41.82
N ASP A 448 -5.52 23.51 -41.50
CA ASP A 448 -6.52 22.61 -40.93
C ASP A 448 -7.06 23.10 -39.57
N PHE A 449 -6.21 23.69 -38.73
CA PHE A 449 -6.63 24.30 -37.47
C PHE A 449 -7.67 25.41 -37.70
N TYR A 450 -7.39 26.31 -38.65
CA TYR A 450 -8.32 27.40 -39.00
C TYR A 450 -9.61 26.86 -39.65
N MET A 451 -9.50 25.87 -40.53
CA MET A 451 -10.65 25.23 -41.17
C MET A 451 -11.56 24.52 -40.17
N ARG A 452 -11.00 23.81 -39.19
CA ARG A 452 -11.77 23.17 -38.12
C ARG A 452 -12.50 24.18 -37.26
N ARG A 453 -11.85 25.30 -36.92
CA ARG A 453 -12.46 26.37 -36.13
C ARG A 453 -13.58 27.09 -36.89
N LEU A 454 -13.36 27.36 -38.17
CA LEU A 454 -14.41 27.88 -39.06
C LEU A 454 -15.59 26.91 -39.17
N SER A 455 -15.32 25.60 -39.33
CA SER A 455 -16.36 24.56 -39.37
C SER A 455 -17.20 24.53 -38.08
N ASN A 456 -16.56 24.65 -36.92
CA ASN A 456 -17.26 24.73 -35.63
C ASN A 456 -18.13 25.99 -35.50
N TYR A 457 -17.67 27.14 -35.99
CA TYR A 457 -18.52 28.34 -36.01
C TYR A 457 -19.70 28.18 -36.96
N LEU A 458 -19.47 27.63 -38.15
CA LEU A 458 -20.53 27.38 -39.13
C LEU A 458 -21.55 26.34 -38.63
N SER A 459 -21.11 25.33 -37.87
CA SER A 459 -21.99 24.31 -37.29
C SER A 459 -22.87 24.85 -36.16
N ILE A 460 -22.48 25.94 -35.49
CA ILE A 460 -23.32 26.64 -34.51
C ILE A 460 -24.25 27.64 -35.20
N VAL A 461 -23.72 28.45 -36.12
CA VAL A 461 -24.48 29.51 -36.80
C VAL A 461 -25.54 28.92 -37.74
N GLY A 462 -25.23 27.81 -38.42
CA GLY A 462 -26.14 27.16 -39.37
C GLY A 462 -27.51 26.75 -38.77
N PRO A 463 -27.55 25.99 -37.67
CA PRO A 463 -28.79 25.63 -36.99
C PRO A 463 -29.56 26.85 -36.47
N ILE A 464 -28.88 27.84 -35.89
CA ILE A 464 -29.52 29.08 -35.41
C ILE A 464 -30.19 29.82 -36.57
N ALA A 465 -29.48 29.99 -37.68
CA ALA A 465 -30.03 30.61 -38.89
C ALA A 465 -31.24 29.83 -39.42
N THR A 466 -31.17 28.49 -39.40
CA THR A 466 -32.27 27.61 -39.82
C THR A 466 -33.51 27.77 -38.93
N ILE A 467 -33.33 27.83 -37.61
CA ILE A 467 -34.43 28.07 -36.66
C ILE A 467 -35.08 29.45 -36.91
N ILE A 468 -34.27 30.50 -37.07
CA ILE A 468 -34.78 31.85 -37.39
C ILE A 468 -35.60 31.83 -38.68
N LEU A 469 -35.10 31.15 -39.72
CA LEU A 469 -35.76 31.06 -41.02
C LEU A 469 -37.10 30.31 -40.93
N LEU A 470 -37.16 29.23 -40.15
CA LEU A 470 -38.39 28.49 -39.85
C LEU A 470 -39.41 29.35 -39.09
N ILE A 471 -38.97 30.12 -38.09
CA ILE A 471 -39.85 31.05 -37.35
C ILE A 471 -40.45 32.10 -38.29
N ILE A 472 -39.63 32.70 -39.16
CA ILE A 472 -40.09 33.67 -40.16
C ILE A 472 -41.09 33.04 -41.13
N GLN A 473 -40.89 31.77 -41.51
CA GLN A 473 -41.76 31.05 -42.44
C GLN A 473 -43.10 30.65 -41.81
N ILE A 474 -43.16 30.39 -40.50
CA ILE A 474 -44.41 30.11 -39.77
C ILE A 474 -45.24 31.37 -39.55
N GLN A 475 -44.60 32.55 -39.52
CA GLN A 475 -45.30 33.85 -39.35
C GLN A 475 -45.88 34.42 -40.65
N LYS A 476 -45.57 33.82 -41.81
CA LYS A 476 -46.22 34.11 -43.10
C LYS A 476 -47.29 33.08 -43.39
#